data_AF-A0A813E9X5-F1
#
_entry.id   AF-A0A813E9X5-F1
#
_cell.length_a   1.000
_cell.length_b   1.000
_cell.length_c   1.000
_cell.angle_alpha   90.00
_cell.angle_beta   90.00
_cell.angle_gamma   90.00
#
_symmetry.space_group_name_H-M   'P 1'
#
loop_
_entity.id
_entity.type
_entity.pdbx_description
1 polymer ?
#
loop_
_entity_poly.entity_id
_entity_poly.type
_entity_poly.pdbx_seq_one_letter_code
_entity_poly.pdbx_strand_id
1 'polypeptide(L)'
;MPLEKRWRPVVAPPSCGEAVVEDWKTHPRLQKHVRRFLDSPDPSKVLSRYAAQAQNLNPEKLLRIAVHVGAWVALLPLEQAAAPPSSEEEDGSQPSPVQLLAEILRLRGRAKISDWLQGVLHLVALRLQDVRLNVQGEAARPWMELRRSTPKAIWRELRTQRPAIPTGGESKGQQQLAHQGSILKRRPPLERVEHAGPAQTEPAGAKAALDAESAMLQQSGGPATEVLLASDLHQEISKLGNEKAVRRFHRDGTAFSNSNLEERALHVEGLEERLVKAAASESWDQVCSLIREAAAALAAPRQKAALNDAAVPMPDDAQERLQANLQGRLRKLICKGLGYLDLSDAGTASQLELALAVMKLLIERFKVCGQLEAARAAKQWLRRQGFLTAEATTQAEADLESCRSDGAQITEGKSFLTGEDRGSSKFGVYSPNVKVKSNPLVRNTGQNVILNCNKCGLELRSSWVFEHRGKVSTLVPLHGHATFGAKYVHSDAKISVKLDKPSNLTMCTHGGLERQCVKCGGSQICAHKKRITRCAPCRAERRQARPDAKRERRGPTLEKTC
;
A
#
# COMPACT_ATOMS: atom_id res chain seq x y z
N MET A 1 -2.86 40.58 20.49
CA MET A 1 -2.64 39.86 21.76
C MET A 1 -1.36 39.04 21.66
N PRO A 2 -0.40 39.16 22.60
CA PRO A 2 0.79 38.33 22.61
C PRO A 2 0.39 36.89 22.96
N LEU A 3 0.61 35.96 22.03
CA LEU A 3 0.38 34.50 22.18
C LEU A 3 1.35 33.81 23.18
N GLU A 4 2.07 34.60 23.98
CA GLU A 4 3.26 34.17 24.73
C GLU A 4 2.98 33.77 26.19
N LYS A 5 1.75 33.89 26.70
CA LYS A 5 1.41 33.28 27.99
C LYS A 5 1.53 31.76 27.84
N ARG A 6 2.64 31.19 28.36
CA ARG A 6 3.00 29.77 28.34
C ARG A 6 1.76 28.93 28.63
N TRP A 7 1.44 28.03 27.71
CA TRP A 7 0.47 26.97 27.93
C TRP A 7 0.94 26.16 29.14
N ARG A 8 0.27 26.32 30.29
CA ARG A 8 0.49 25.40 31.40
C ARG A 8 0.05 24.00 30.92
N PRO A 9 0.85 22.95 31.14
CA PRO A 9 0.49 21.59 30.76
C PRO A 9 -0.66 21.13 31.66
N VAL A 10 -1.89 21.40 31.23
CA VAL A 10 -3.07 20.71 31.72
C VAL A 10 -3.11 19.39 30.95
N VAL A 11 -3.13 18.28 31.70
CA VAL A 11 -3.26 16.93 31.14
C VAL A 11 -4.51 16.90 30.26
N ALA A 12 -4.35 16.50 29.00
CA ALA A 12 -5.51 16.32 28.13
C ALA A 12 -6.38 15.19 28.69
N PRO A 13 -7.72 15.29 28.61
CA PRO A 13 -8.57 14.13 28.81
C PRO A 13 -8.13 12.98 27.88
N PRO A 14 -8.43 11.71 28.21
CA PRO A 14 -8.20 10.60 27.28
C PRO A 14 -8.84 10.93 25.92
N SER A 15 -8.31 10.42 24.80
CA SER A 15 -8.86 10.74 23.47
C SER A 15 -10.02 9.82 23.05
N CYS A 16 -10.30 8.75 23.79
CA CYS A 16 -11.19 7.68 23.40
C CYS A 16 -12.14 7.22 24.51
N GLY A 17 -13.37 6.81 24.14
CA GLY A 17 -14.43 6.35 25.04
C GLY A 17 -15.69 7.22 24.98
N GLU A 18 -16.85 6.65 25.28
CA GLU A 18 -18.14 7.36 25.21
C GLU A 18 -18.29 8.43 26.31
N ALA A 19 -17.92 8.09 27.55
CA ALA A 19 -17.84 9.05 28.66
C ALA A 19 -16.86 10.21 28.37
N VAL A 20 -15.84 9.94 27.55
CA VAL A 20 -14.80 10.90 27.20
C VAL A 20 -15.31 11.97 26.23
N VAL A 21 -16.30 11.68 25.38
CA VAL A 21 -16.86 12.67 24.44
C VAL A 21 -17.50 13.83 25.19
N GLU A 22 -18.29 13.54 26.23
CA GLU A 22 -18.93 14.57 27.05
C GLU A 22 -17.92 15.35 27.89
N ASP A 23 -16.86 14.71 28.38
CA ASP A 23 -15.75 15.40 29.04
C ASP A 23 -15.09 16.43 28.11
N TRP A 24 -14.85 16.07 26.84
CA TRP A 24 -14.31 17.00 25.86
C TRP A 24 -15.29 18.13 25.51
N LYS A 25 -16.58 17.84 25.33
CA LYS A 25 -17.59 18.88 25.06
C LYS A 25 -17.71 19.88 26.19
N THR A 26 -17.71 19.41 27.45
CA THR A 26 -17.86 20.25 28.64
C THR A 26 -16.53 20.84 29.13
N HIS A 27 -15.40 20.44 28.55
CA HIS A 27 -14.08 20.84 29.01
C HIS A 27 -13.95 22.38 29.10
N PRO A 28 -13.68 22.97 30.29
CA PRO A 28 -13.71 24.43 30.50
C PRO A 28 -12.83 25.22 29.53
N ARG A 29 -11.69 24.62 29.15
CA ARG A 29 -10.76 25.22 28.18
C ARG A 29 -11.36 25.36 26.78
N LEU A 30 -11.99 24.32 26.24
CA LEU A 30 -12.60 24.38 24.91
C LEU A 30 -13.79 25.33 24.91
N GLN A 31 -14.63 25.24 25.94
CA GLN A 31 -15.73 26.15 26.17
C GLN A 31 -15.30 27.61 26.26
N LYS A 32 -14.15 27.90 26.89
CA LYS A 32 -13.57 29.25 26.91
C LYS A 32 -13.13 29.73 25.53
N HIS A 33 -12.62 28.86 24.66
CA HIS A 33 -12.23 29.22 23.30
C HIS A 33 -13.43 29.49 22.40
N VAL A 34 -14.51 28.73 22.57
CA VAL A 34 -15.79 28.94 21.85
C VAL A 34 -16.46 30.22 22.31
N ARG A 35 -16.62 30.42 23.64
CA ARG A 35 -17.17 31.67 24.19
C ARG A 35 -16.42 32.89 23.72
N ARG A 36 -15.08 32.89 23.80
CA ARG A 36 -14.28 34.02 23.29
C ARG A 36 -14.41 34.29 21.80
N PHE A 37 -14.77 33.28 21.01
CA PHE A 37 -15.02 33.45 19.59
C PHE A 37 -16.40 34.07 19.37
N LEU A 38 -17.42 33.57 20.09
CA LEU A 38 -18.79 34.10 20.07
C LEU A 38 -18.90 35.52 20.63
N ASP A 39 -18.17 35.82 21.71
CA ASP A 39 -18.11 37.12 22.37
C ASP A 39 -17.24 38.14 21.59
N SER A 40 -16.59 37.70 20.50
CA SER A 40 -15.81 38.62 19.67
C SER A 40 -16.78 39.56 18.95
N PRO A 41 -16.58 40.89 19.00
CA PRO A 41 -17.43 41.82 18.25
C PRO A 41 -17.37 41.57 16.74
N ASP A 42 -16.30 40.92 16.30
CA ASP A 42 -16.04 40.61 14.90
C ASP A 42 -15.35 39.22 14.80
N PRO A 43 -16.13 38.12 14.69
CA PRO A 43 -15.60 36.77 14.52
C PRO A 43 -14.81 36.60 13.20
N SER A 44 -15.22 37.34 12.17
CA SER A 44 -14.54 37.51 10.88
C SER A 44 -13.07 37.87 11.03
N LYS A 45 -12.76 38.96 11.74
CA LYS A 45 -11.38 39.39 12.03
C LYS A 45 -10.59 38.35 12.81
N VAL A 46 -11.25 37.57 13.67
CA VAL A 46 -10.60 36.46 14.38
C VAL A 46 -10.18 35.37 13.39
N LEU A 47 -11.06 34.95 12.48
CA LEU A 47 -10.75 33.94 11.46
C LEU A 47 -9.64 34.40 10.53
N SER A 48 -9.72 35.63 10.00
CA SER A 48 -8.69 36.21 9.12
C SER A 48 -7.33 36.28 9.80
N ARG A 49 -7.28 36.64 11.09
CA ARG A 49 -6.03 36.63 11.87
C ARG A 49 -5.46 35.23 12.02
N TYR A 50 -6.29 34.23 12.29
CA TYR A 50 -5.82 32.84 12.41
C TYR A 50 -5.37 32.27 11.06
N ALA A 51 -6.04 32.63 9.96
CA ALA A 51 -5.66 32.26 8.60
C ALA A 51 -4.28 32.83 8.23
N ALA A 52 -4.08 34.14 8.45
CA ALA A 52 -2.80 34.81 8.20
C ALA A 52 -1.66 34.24 9.05
N GLN A 53 -1.96 33.90 10.32
CA GLN A 53 -0.98 33.25 11.19
C GLN A 53 -0.63 31.84 10.71
N ALA A 54 -1.60 31.03 10.28
CA ALA A 54 -1.35 29.64 9.89
C ALA A 54 -0.32 29.48 8.76
N GLN A 55 -0.22 30.47 7.86
CA GLN A 55 0.70 30.43 6.72
C GLN A 55 2.18 30.55 7.11
N ASN A 56 2.50 31.22 8.22
CA ASN A 56 3.88 31.61 8.58
C ASN A 56 4.38 31.00 9.89
N LEU A 57 3.63 30.07 10.48
CA LEU A 57 3.92 29.56 11.81
C LEU A 57 4.74 28.27 11.80
N ASN A 58 5.57 28.12 12.82
CA ASN A 58 6.22 26.84 13.11
C ASN A 58 5.16 25.75 13.43
N PRO A 59 5.51 24.46 13.26
CA PRO A 59 4.56 23.36 13.44
C PRO A 59 3.85 23.37 14.80
N GLU A 60 4.52 23.77 15.89
CA GLU A 60 3.94 23.79 17.23
C GLU A 60 2.83 24.84 17.38
N LYS A 61 3.08 26.07 16.90
CA LYS A 61 2.08 27.15 16.91
C LYS A 61 0.91 26.84 15.97
N LEU A 62 1.17 26.16 14.85
CA LEU A 62 0.13 25.69 13.93
C LEU A 62 -0.79 24.65 14.60
N LEU A 63 -0.23 23.69 15.35
CA LEU A 63 -1.01 22.71 16.11
C LEU A 63 -1.90 23.39 17.17
N ARG A 64 -1.40 24.45 17.82
CA ARG A 64 -2.19 25.22 18.79
C ARG A 64 -3.37 25.93 18.14
N ILE A 65 -3.15 26.54 16.98
CA ILE A 65 -4.22 27.14 16.18
C ILE A 65 -5.24 26.08 15.76
N ALA A 66 -4.78 24.91 15.31
CA ALA A 66 -5.66 23.79 14.96
C ALA A 66 -6.56 23.36 16.13
N VAL A 67 -6.07 23.36 17.37
CA VAL A 67 -6.87 23.04 18.57
C VAL A 67 -7.96 24.09 18.79
N HIS A 68 -7.66 25.39 18.64
CA HIS A 68 -8.65 26.45 18.82
C HIS A 68 -9.76 26.38 17.76
N VAL A 69 -9.36 26.31 16.48
CA VAL A 69 -10.32 26.25 15.37
C VAL A 69 -11.10 24.94 15.39
N GLY A 70 -10.44 23.84 15.74
CA GLY A 70 -11.07 22.54 15.98
C GLY A 70 -12.15 22.59 17.06
N ALA A 71 -11.94 23.34 18.15
CA ALA A 71 -12.94 23.53 19.19
C ALA A 71 -14.17 24.27 18.67
N TRP A 72 -13.97 25.31 17.84
CA TRP A 72 -15.07 26.05 17.22
C TRP A 72 -15.90 25.14 16.31
N VAL A 73 -15.23 24.41 15.43
CA VAL A 73 -15.89 23.45 14.51
C VAL A 73 -16.62 22.36 15.28
N ALA A 74 -16.05 21.86 16.38
CA ALA A 74 -16.65 20.81 17.19
C ALA A 74 -17.89 21.29 17.97
N LEU A 75 -17.93 22.53 18.44
CA LEU A 75 -18.87 22.97 19.49
C LEU A 75 -19.85 24.10 19.09
N LEU A 76 -19.61 24.85 18.00
CA LEU A 76 -20.58 25.85 17.52
C LEU A 76 -21.85 25.21 16.96
N PRO A 77 -22.95 25.93 16.67
CA PRO A 77 -24.03 25.43 15.79
C PRO A 77 -23.52 25.09 14.38
N LEU A 78 -24.19 24.19 13.65
CA LEU A 78 -23.72 23.69 12.34
C LEU A 78 -23.63 24.80 11.30
N GLU A 79 -24.61 25.69 11.34
CA GLU A 79 -24.77 26.84 10.47
C GLU A 79 -23.62 27.82 10.70
N GLN A 80 -23.31 28.12 11.96
CA GLN A 80 -22.23 29.05 12.33
C GLN A 80 -20.84 28.49 12.06
N ALA A 81 -20.64 27.18 12.17
CA ALA A 81 -19.36 26.55 11.86
C ALA A 81 -19.06 26.53 10.35
N ALA A 82 -20.11 26.41 9.53
CA ALA A 82 -20.01 26.23 8.08
C ALA A 82 -20.13 27.55 7.30
N ALA A 83 -20.95 28.49 7.76
CA ALA A 83 -21.21 29.75 7.09
C ALA A 83 -19.96 30.64 7.16
N PRO A 84 -19.58 31.29 6.04
CA PRO A 84 -18.71 32.44 6.14
C PRO A 84 -19.44 33.50 6.97
N PRO A 85 -18.74 34.20 7.87
CA PRO A 85 -19.35 35.27 8.65
C PRO A 85 -19.91 36.33 7.70
N SER A 86 -21.16 36.75 7.93
CA SER A 86 -21.90 37.71 7.12
C SER A 86 -21.34 39.12 7.29
N SER A 87 -20.21 39.43 6.66
CA SER A 87 -19.79 40.82 6.45
C SER A 87 -20.29 41.28 5.09
N GLU A 88 -21.03 42.39 5.06
CA GLU A 88 -21.53 43.04 3.83
C GLU A 88 -20.40 43.63 2.97
N GLU A 89 -19.14 43.56 3.41
CA GLU A 89 -17.97 44.06 2.67
C GLU A 89 -17.53 43.06 1.59
N GLU A 90 -17.65 43.47 0.33
CA GLU A 90 -17.58 42.64 -0.89
C GLU A 90 -16.20 42.07 -1.26
N ASP A 91 -15.10 42.43 -0.60
CA ASP A 91 -13.76 42.27 -1.22
C ASP A 91 -12.90 41.10 -0.71
N GLY A 92 -13.50 40.04 -0.17
CA GLY A 92 -12.74 38.82 0.10
C GLY A 92 -13.52 37.75 0.83
N SER A 93 -13.65 36.57 0.20
CA SER A 93 -14.27 35.40 0.81
C SER A 93 -13.49 34.96 2.05
N GLN A 94 -13.94 35.40 3.22
CA GLN A 94 -13.33 34.99 4.49
C GLN A 94 -13.66 33.53 4.78
N PRO A 95 -12.68 32.73 5.23
CA PRO A 95 -12.90 31.31 5.46
C PRO A 95 -13.78 31.10 6.69
N SER A 96 -14.79 30.23 6.58
CA SER A 96 -15.54 29.74 7.74
C SER A 96 -14.64 28.92 8.68
N PRO A 97 -15.02 28.71 9.96
CA PRO A 97 -14.25 27.87 10.88
C PRO A 97 -13.90 26.48 10.30
N VAL A 98 -14.84 25.85 9.58
CA VAL A 98 -14.64 24.55 8.91
C VAL A 98 -13.59 24.64 7.81
N GLN A 99 -13.67 25.66 6.94
CA GLN A 99 -12.71 25.88 5.86
C GLN A 99 -11.31 26.15 6.41
N LEU A 100 -11.21 27.00 7.43
CA LEU A 100 -9.95 27.34 8.08
C LEU A 100 -9.31 26.11 8.73
N LEU A 101 -10.08 25.27 9.43
CA LEU A 101 -9.54 24.04 10.01
C LEU A 101 -9.02 23.07 8.94
N ALA A 102 -9.76 22.92 7.83
CA ALA A 102 -9.33 22.08 6.72
C ALA A 102 -7.99 22.57 6.15
N GLU A 103 -7.84 23.89 5.97
CA GLU A 103 -6.59 24.52 5.51
C GLU A 103 -5.43 24.25 6.49
N ILE A 104 -5.63 24.51 7.78
CA ILE A 104 -4.61 24.29 8.82
C ILE A 104 -4.16 22.83 8.85
N LEU A 105 -5.08 21.88 8.70
CA LEU A 105 -4.75 20.45 8.68
C LEU A 105 -3.95 20.05 7.43
N ARG A 106 -4.19 20.72 6.28
CA ARG A 106 -3.38 20.54 5.06
C ARG A 106 -1.97 21.11 5.26
N LEU A 107 -1.85 22.33 5.78
CA LEU A 107 -0.56 22.96 6.10
C LEU A 107 0.27 22.16 7.12
N ARG A 108 -0.37 21.48 8.07
CA ARG A 108 0.29 20.62 9.07
C ARG A 108 1.10 19.47 8.45
N GLY A 109 0.67 18.94 7.31
CA GLY A 109 1.27 17.77 6.68
C GLY A 109 1.29 16.54 7.59
N ARG A 110 2.49 16.00 7.86
CA ARG A 110 2.69 14.75 8.64
C ARG A 110 3.18 14.97 10.07
N ALA A 111 3.17 16.20 10.59
CA ALA A 111 3.61 16.47 11.95
C ALA A 111 2.81 15.63 12.98
N LYS A 112 3.49 15.21 14.05
CA LYS A 112 2.88 14.46 15.16
C LYS A 112 1.74 15.30 15.76
N ILE A 113 0.59 14.67 15.93
CA ILE A 113 -0.60 15.28 16.51
C ILE A 113 -0.41 15.28 18.04
N SER A 114 -0.70 16.39 18.70
CA SER A 114 -0.70 16.45 20.17
C SER A 114 -1.97 15.81 20.72
N ASP A 115 -1.93 15.31 21.95
CA ASP A 115 -3.09 14.66 22.59
C ASP A 115 -4.32 15.59 22.61
N TRP A 116 -4.09 16.90 22.83
CA TRP A 116 -5.11 17.94 22.72
C TRP A 116 -5.76 18.02 21.34
N LEU A 117 -4.95 18.04 20.28
CA LEU A 117 -5.49 18.08 18.92
C LEU A 117 -6.16 16.76 18.56
N GLN A 118 -5.65 15.62 19.05
CA GLN A 118 -6.26 14.32 18.84
C GLN A 118 -7.67 14.27 19.44
N GLY A 119 -7.86 14.67 20.69
CA GLY A 119 -9.18 14.70 21.32
C GLY A 119 -10.17 15.65 20.63
N VAL A 120 -9.72 16.86 20.27
CA VAL A 120 -10.55 17.80 19.51
C VAL A 120 -10.93 17.25 18.14
N LEU A 121 -9.99 16.61 17.42
CA LEU A 121 -10.30 16.00 16.12
C LEU A 121 -11.24 14.80 16.23
N HIS A 122 -11.29 14.10 17.36
CA HIS A 122 -12.32 13.08 17.61
C HIS A 122 -13.72 13.71 17.70
N LEU A 123 -13.88 14.82 18.42
CA LEU A 123 -15.15 15.56 18.44
C LEU A 123 -15.55 16.03 17.04
N VAL A 124 -14.60 16.58 16.28
CA VAL A 124 -14.84 17.00 14.89
C VAL A 124 -15.24 15.81 14.01
N ALA A 125 -14.60 14.65 14.17
CA ALA A 125 -14.90 13.45 13.39
C ALA A 125 -16.29 12.87 13.71
N LEU A 126 -16.69 12.86 14.99
CA LEU A 126 -18.06 12.51 15.41
C LEU A 126 -19.07 13.44 14.75
N ARG A 127 -18.85 14.75 14.84
CA ARG A 127 -19.72 15.74 14.22
C ARG A 127 -19.82 15.60 12.70
N LEU A 128 -18.71 15.26 12.03
CA LEU A 128 -18.70 14.99 10.59
C LEU A 128 -19.54 13.76 10.20
N GLN A 129 -19.77 12.81 11.12
CA GLN A 129 -20.71 11.70 10.89
C GLN A 129 -22.15 12.21 10.90
N ASP A 130 -22.50 13.11 11.82
CA ASP A 130 -23.84 13.69 11.93
C ASP A 130 -24.16 14.59 10.72
N VAL A 131 -23.19 15.42 10.31
CA VAL A 131 -23.32 16.30 9.13
C VAL A 131 -23.63 15.53 7.86
N ARG A 132 -23.04 14.33 7.69
CA ARG A 132 -23.27 13.48 6.51
C ARG A 132 -24.74 13.12 6.33
N LEU A 133 -25.50 13.06 7.42
CA LEU A 133 -26.92 12.70 7.39
C LEU A 133 -27.82 13.93 7.15
N ASN A 134 -27.37 15.13 7.56
CA ASN A 134 -28.25 16.28 7.75
C ASN A 134 -27.98 17.47 6.81
N VAL A 135 -26.77 17.62 6.25
CA VAL A 135 -26.41 18.80 5.45
C VAL A 135 -26.34 18.46 3.97
N GLN A 136 -27.18 19.11 3.16
CA GLN A 136 -27.17 19.03 1.70
C GLN A 136 -26.80 20.40 1.07
N GLY A 137 -26.49 20.41 -0.23
CA GLY A 137 -26.21 21.63 -0.98
C GLY A 137 -24.80 22.22 -0.77
N GLU A 138 -24.65 23.51 -1.05
CA GLU A 138 -23.34 24.19 -1.03
C GLU A 138 -22.68 24.21 0.35
N ALA A 139 -23.47 24.25 1.42
CA ALA A 139 -23.00 24.17 2.79
C ALA A 139 -22.28 22.84 3.12
N ALA A 140 -22.51 21.77 2.35
CA ALA A 140 -21.84 20.48 2.55
C ALA A 140 -20.37 20.47 2.07
N ARG A 141 -20.01 21.36 1.13
CA ARG A 141 -18.68 21.37 0.49
C ARG A 141 -17.54 21.62 1.50
N PRO A 142 -17.60 22.62 2.39
CA PRO A 142 -16.60 22.81 3.45
C PRO A 142 -16.40 21.58 4.33
N TRP A 143 -17.48 20.92 4.74
CA TRP A 143 -17.41 19.73 5.60
C TRP A 143 -16.76 18.54 4.91
N MET A 144 -17.03 18.34 3.62
CA MET A 144 -16.37 17.29 2.83
C MET A 144 -14.87 17.55 2.68
N GLU A 145 -14.46 18.80 2.54
CA GLU A 145 -13.04 19.17 2.48
C GLU A 145 -12.34 18.96 3.82
N LEU A 146 -12.99 19.33 4.92
CA LEU A 146 -12.48 19.04 6.27
C LEU A 146 -12.35 17.53 6.51
N ARG A 147 -13.34 16.74 6.07
CA ARG A 147 -13.29 15.27 6.17
C ARG A 147 -12.09 14.68 5.45
N ARG A 148 -11.77 15.17 4.24
CA ARG A 148 -10.59 14.75 3.46
C ARG A 148 -9.27 15.16 4.13
N SER A 149 -9.27 16.33 4.77
CA SER A 149 -8.10 16.89 5.47
C SER A 149 -7.86 16.26 6.85
N THR A 150 -8.88 15.62 7.43
CA THR A 150 -8.80 14.99 8.76
C THR A 150 -7.91 13.73 8.70
N PRO A 151 -6.92 13.57 9.61
CA PRO A 151 -6.00 12.44 9.59
C PRO A 151 -6.71 11.08 9.68
N LYS A 152 -6.34 10.14 8.80
CA LYS A 152 -6.91 8.77 8.77
C LYS A 152 -6.80 8.01 10.11
N ALA A 153 -5.83 8.35 10.96
CA ALA A 153 -5.69 7.75 12.28
C ALA A 153 -6.92 8.02 13.17
N ILE A 154 -7.45 9.24 13.16
CA ILE A 154 -8.65 9.63 13.90
C ILE A 154 -9.85 8.81 13.42
N TRP A 155 -10.03 8.66 12.11
CA TRP A 155 -11.10 7.84 11.53
C TRP A 155 -10.97 6.34 11.82
N ARG A 156 -9.77 5.83 12.04
CA ARG A 156 -9.56 4.42 12.45
C ARG A 156 -9.91 4.23 13.91
N GLU A 157 -9.42 5.11 14.77
CA GLU A 157 -9.69 5.09 16.21
C GLU A 157 -11.19 5.23 16.51
N LEU A 158 -11.89 6.09 15.77
CA LEU A 158 -13.34 6.23 15.90
C LEU A 158 -14.11 4.97 15.46
N ARG A 159 -13.63 4.26 14.43
CA ARG A 159 -14.24 3.00 13.98
C ARG A 159 -14.03 1.87 15.00
N THR A 160 -12.87 1.81 15.63
CA THR A 160 -12.58 0.81 16.67
C THR A 160 -13.38 1.02 17.96
N GLN A 161 -13.86 2.24 18.22
CA GLN A 161 -14.64 2.57 19.42
C GLN A 161 -16.13 2.29 19.29
N ARG A 162 -16.66 2.12 18.07
CA ARG A 162 -18.07 1.74 17.92
C ARG A 162 -18.22 0.28 18.32
N PRO A 163 -19.02 -0.06 19.36
CA PRO A 163 -19.38 -1.44 19.60
C PRO A 163 -20.03 -1.99 18.34
N ALA A 164 -19.67 -3.22 17.97
CA ALA A 164 -20.38 -3.93 16.91
C ALA A 164 -21.86 -3.88 17.28
N ILE A 165 -22.68 -3.26 16.41
CA ILE A 165 -24.13 -3.29 16.56
C ILE A 165 -24.46 -4.77 16.71
N PRO A 166 -25.06 -5.21 17.84
CA PRO A 166 -25.48 -6.59 17.98
C PRO A 166 -26.31 -6.90 16.75
N THR A 167 -25.84 -7.83 15.92
CA THR A 167 -26.64 -8.38 14.83
C THR A 167 -27.78 -9.10 15.52
N GLY A 168 -28.86 -8.37 15.80
CA GLY A 168 -30.06 -8.91 16.39
C GLY A 168 -30.50 -10.09 15.53
N GLY A 169 -30.54 -11.28 16.14
CA GLY A 169 -31.07 -12.45 15.49
C GLY A 169 -32.46 -12.13 14.97
N GLU A 170 -32.63 -12.23 13.65
CA GLU A 170 -33.90 -12.08 12.98
C GLU A 170 -34.89 -13.10 13.56
N SER A 171 -35.75 -12.64 14.46
CA SER A 171 -36.98 -13.34 14.79
C SER A 171 -37.88 -13.30 13.56
N LYS A 172 -38.04 -14.46 12.91
CA LYS A 172 -39.06 -14.73 11.88
C LYS A 172 -40.42 -14.25 12.37
N GLY A 173 -40.89 -13.11 11.88
CA GLY A 173 -42.17 -12.58 12.34
C GLY A 173 -42.56 -11.23 11.75
N GLN A 174 -42.31 -10.99 10.46
CA GLN A 174 -42.90 -9.84 9.75
C GLN A 174 -42.83 -10.05 8.23
N GLN A 175 -43.56 -11.05 7.73
CA GLN A 175 -43.95 -11.17 6.33
C GLN A 175 -45.46 -11.36 6.26
N GLN A 176 -46.22 -10.29 6.53
CA GLN A 176 -47.63 -10.16 6.17
C GLN A 176 -48.04 -8.71 6.45
N LEU A 177 -47.86 -7.84 5.46
CA LEU A 177 -48.56 -6.54 5.26
C LEU A 177 -47.79 -5.72 4.21
N ALA A 178 -47.77 -6.19 2.96
CA ALA A 178 -47.40 -5.37 1.81
C ALA A 178 -48.01 -5.94 0.52
N HIS A 179 -49.33 -6.09 0.52
CA HIS A 179 -50.09 -6.30 -0.72
C HIS A 179 -51.33 -5.42 -0.68
N GLN A 180 -51.16 -4.14 -1.04
CA GLN A 180 -52.18 -3.32 -1.69
C GLN A 180 -51.59 -1.94 -2.02
N GLY A 181 -51.68 -1.56 -3.30
CA GLY A 181 -51.48 -0.18 -3.75
C GLY A 181 -50.36 0.01 -4.77
N SER A 182 -50.69 -0.14 -6.06
CA SER A 182 -50.40 0.89 -7.07
C SER A 182 -50.93 0.46 -8.44
N ILE A 183 -52.12 0.96 -8.76
CA ILE A 183 -52.63 1.13 -10.12
C ILE A 183 -52.29 2.57 -10.48
N LEU A 184 -51.53 2.81 -11.57
CA LEU A 184 -51.84 3.77 -12.65
C LEU A 184 -50.63 4.05 -13.57
N LYS A 185 -50.95 4.06 -14.87
CA LYS A 185 -50.29 4.73 -16.02
C LYS A 185 -49.02 4.12 -16.62
N ARG A 186 -49.24 3.16 -17.55
CA ARG A 186 -48.33 2.86 -18.67
C ARG A 186 -48.49 3.94 -19.76
N ARG A 187 -47.38 4.47 -20.28
CA ARG A 187 -47.29 5.18 -21.57
C ARG A 187 -47.08 4.14 -22.70
N PRO A 188 -47.64 4.35 -23.91
CA PRO A 188 -47.44 3.44 -25.04
C PRO A 188 -46.09 3.69 -25.75
N PRO A 189 -45.53 2.69 -26.46
CA PRO A 189 -44.35 2.84 -27.29
C PRO A 189 -44.72 3.43 -28.65
N LEU A 190 -43.90 4.38 -29.14
CA LEU A 190 -44.01 4.94 -30.48
C LEU A 190 -43.47 3.96 -31.53
N GLU A 191 -44.21 3.87 -32.62
CA GLU A 191 -44.02 3.00 -33.77
C GLU A 191 -42.74 3.32 -34.56
N ARG A 192 -42.15 2.24 -35.07
CA ARG A 192 -41.00 2.20 -35.97
C ARG A 192 -41.52 2.28 -37.41
N VAL A 193 -41.22 3.36 -38.12
CA VAL A 193 -41.51 3.48 -39.56
C VAL A 193 -40.37 2.81 -40.34
N GLU A 194 -40.71 1.78 -41.09
CA GLU A 194 -39.86 1.16 -42.11
C GLU A 194 -39.91 2.00 -43.39
N HIS A 195 -38.74 2.35 -43.95
CA HIS A 195 -38.62 2.82 -45.32
C HIS A 195 -37.73 1.86 -46.11
N ALA A 196 -38.30 1.33 -47.19
CA ALA A 196 -37.68 0.41 -48.12
C ALA A 196 -37.05 1.14 -49.33
N GLY A 197 -35.82 0.75 -49.66
CA GLY A 197 -35.20 0.76 -51.00
C GLY A 197 -34.64 2.08 -51.54
N PRO A 198 -33.79 2.05 -52.61
CA PRO A 198 -33.39 0.90 -53.41
C PRO A 198 -31.87 0.64 -53.47
N ALA A 199 -31.56 -0.57 -53.92
CA ALA A 199 -30.22 -1.06 -54.25
C ALA A 199 -29.58 -0.29 -55.42
N GLN A 200 -28.30 0.03 -55.29
CA GLN A 200 -27.41 0.25 -56.42
C GLN A 200 -26.13 -0.56 -56.21
N THR A 201 -25.82 -1.31 -57.25
CA THR A 201 -24.68 -2.19 -57.49
C THR A 201 -23.43 -1.38 -57.81
N GLU A 202 -22.29 -1.73 -57.20
CA GLU A 202 -20.95 -1.24 -57.57
C GLU A 202 -19.97 -2.44 -57.65
N PRO A 203 -18.93 -2.35 -58.51
CA PRO A 203 -18.28 -3.50 -59.12
C PRO A 203 -17.16 -4.12 -58.27
N ALA A 204 -17.10 -5.45 -58.32
CA ALA A 204 -16.02 -6.25 -57.77
C ALA A 204 -14.74 -6.08 -58.59
N GLY A 205 -13.73 -5.41 -58.03
CA GLY A 205 -12.46 -5.27 -58.73
C GLY A 205 -11.37 -4.42 -58.08
N ALA A 206 -11.26 -4.35 -56.75
CA ALA A 206 -10.14 -3.64 -56.11
C ALA A 206 -9.76 -4.11 -54.69
N LYS A 207 -10.34 -5.22 -54.19
CA LYS A 207 -10.14 -5.64 -52.78
C LYS A 207 -8.95 -6.60 -52.58
N ALA A 208 -8.57 -7.37 -53.60
CA ALA A 208 -7.51 -8.37 -53.46
C ALA A 208 -6.07 -7.80 -53.41
N ALA A 209 -5.83 -6.61 -53.95
CA ALA A 209 -4.49 -6.00 -53.94
C ALA A 209 -4.17 -5.31 -52.60
N LEU A 210 -5.17 -4.69 -51.96
CA LEU A 210 -5.02 -4.06 -50.64
C LEU A 210 -4.89 -5.10 -49.51
N ASP A 211 -5.53 -6.26 -49.64
CA ASP A 211 -5.45 -7.32 -48.64
C ASP A 211 -4.08 -8.05 -48.65
N ALA A 212 -3.39 -8.10 -49.80
CA ALA A 212 -2.05 -8.69 -49.92
C ALA A 212 -0.94 -7.75 -49.38
N GLU A 213 -1.07 -6.44 -49.57
CA GLU A 213 -0.13 -5.44 -49.05
C GLU A 213 -0.24 -5.29 -47.51
N SER A 214 -1.47 -5.42 -46.97
CA SER A 214 -1.75 -5.45 -45.53
C SER A 214 -1.22 -6.73 -44.85
N ALA A 215 -1.20 -7.87 -45.55
CA ALA A 215 -0.64 -9.13 -45.04
C ALA A 215 0.90 -9.16 -45.00
N MET A 216 1.59 -8.50 -45.95
CA MET A 216 3.06 -8.39 -45.91
C MET A 216 3.56 -7.39 -44.86
N LEU A 217 2.83 -6.32 -44.58
CA LEU A 217 3.17 -5.37 -43.50
C LEU A 217 3.02 -5.96 -42.09
N GLN A 218 2.20 -7.00 -41.90
CA GLN A 218 2.01 -7.66 -40.60
C GLN A 218 3.16 -8.57 -40.16
N GLN A 219 4.02 -9.02 -41.08
CA GLN A 219 5.15 -9.92 -40.74
C GLN A 219 6.41 -9.16 -40.32
N SER A 220 6.49 -7.86 -40.58
CA SER A 220 7.56 -7.00 -40.05
C SER A 220 6.98 -6.13 -38.93
N GLY A 221 7.12 -6.60 -37.69
CA GLY A 221 6.73 -5.85 -36.48
C GLY A 221 7.62 -4.62 -36.27
N GLY A 222 7.53 -3.64 -37.18
CA GLY A 222 8.25 -2.38 -37.13
C GLY A 222 7.64 -1.41 -36.11
N PRO A 223 8.41 -0.40 -35.68
CA PRO A 223 7.98 0.59 -34.68
C PRO A 223 6.71 1.38 -35.08
N ALA A 224 6.36 1.45 -36.37
CA ALA A 224 5.15 2.11 -36.85
C ALA A 224 3.85 1.41 -36.39
N THR A 225 3.85 0.08 -36.30
CA THR A 225 2.68 -0.69 -35.84
C THR A 225 2.45 -0.49 -34.34
N GLU A 226 3.51 -0.31 -33.55
CA GLU A 226 3.42 -0.05 -32.10
C GLU A 226 2.85 1.34 -31.80
N VAL A 227 3.13 2.34 -32.65
CA VAL A 227 2.61 3.72 -32.52
C VAL A 227 1.11 3.79 -32.86
N LEU A 228 0.65 3.13 -33.92
CA LEU A 228 -0.77 3.07 -34.27
C LEU A 228 -1.58 2.37 -33.16
N LEU A 229 -1.06 1.26 -32.63
CA LEU A 229 -1.69 0.57 -31.50
C LEU A 229 -1.75 1.46 -30.25
N ALA A 230 -0.74 2.28 -29.96
CA ALA A 230 -0.75 3.15 -28.78
C ALA A 230 -1.84 4.25 -28.83
N SER A 231 -2.07 4.85 -30.00
CA SER A 231 -3.08 5.90 -30.20
C SER A 231 -4.50 5.38 -29.94
N ASP A 232 -4.83 4.24 -30.53
CA ASP A 232 -6.12 3.57 -30.37
C ASP A 232 -6.38 3.16 -28.91
N LEU A 233 -5.33 2.76 -28.17
CA LEU A 233 -5.46 2.41 -26.75
C LEU A 233 -5.98 3.61 -25.95
N HIS A 234 -5.45 4.79 -26.24
CA HIS A 234 -5.81 6.02 -25.56
C HIS A 234 -7.28 6.39 -25.83
N GLN A 235 -7.73 6.23 -27.07
CA GLN A 235 -9.10 6.51 -27.46
C GLN A 235 -10.09 5.54 -26.79
N GLU A 236 -9.74 4.26 -26.68
CA GLU A 236 -10.58 3.29 -25.98
C GLU A 236 -10.61 3.54 -24.47
N ILE A 237 -9.47 3.83 -23.84
CA ILE A 237 -9.41 4.17 -22.41
C ILE A 237 -10.29 5.38 -22.07
N SER A 238 -10.34 6.36 -22.97
CA SER A 238 -11.18 7.56 -22.80
C SER A 238 -12.69 7.26 -22.76
N LYS A 239 -13.13 6.11 -23.28
CA LYS A 239 -14.53 5.66 -23.25
C LYS A 239 -14.89 4.88 -21.97
N LEU A 240 -13.91 4.42 -21.19
CA LEU A 240 -14.10 3.41 -20.14
C LEU A 240 -14.35 3.98 -18.73
N GLY A 241 -14.52 5.29 -18.55
CA GLY A 241 -14.82 5.83 -17.23
C GLY A 241 -14.95 7.34 -17.15
N ASN A 242 -15.09 7.84 -15.92
CA ASN A 242 -15.12 9.27 -15.66
C ASN A 242 -13.81 9.92 -16.13
N GLU A 243 -13.92 11.02 -16.87
CA GLU A 243 -12.81 11.80 -17.41
C GLU A 243 -11.71 12.10 -16.38
N LYS A 244 -12.07 12.35 -15.12
CA LYS A 244 -11.09 12.58 -14.04
C LYS A 244 -10.26 11.33 -13.72
N ALA A 245 -10.88 10.15 -13.73
CA ALA A 245 -10.19 8.88 -13.48
C ALA A 245 -9.23 8.57 -14.64
N VAL A 246 -9.69 8.78 -15.88
CA VAL A 246 -8.89 8.61 -17.11
C VAL A 246 -7.68 9.55 -17.11
N ARG A 247 -7.88 10.86 -16.87
CA ARG A 247 -6.77 11.83 -16.80
C ARG A 247 -5.75 11.46 -15.74
N ARG A 248 -6.19 10.99 -14.57
CA ARG A 248 -5.30 10.53 -13.50
C ARG A 248 -4.52 9.30 -13.92
N PHE A 249 -5.19 8.32 -14.51
CA PHE A 249 -4.56 7.08 -14.99
C PHE A 249 -3.48 7.37 -16.03
N HIS A 250 -3.77 8.23 -17.01
CA HIS A 250 -2.77 8.66 -18.00
C HIS A 250 -1.61 9.41 -17.37
N ARG A 251 -1.88 10.36 -16.46
CA ARG A 251 -0.81 11.08 -15.78
C ARG A 251 0.14 10.13 -15.05
N ASP A 252 -0.40 9.14 -14.34
CA ASP A 252 0.40 8.17 -13.57
C ASP A 252 1.23 7.29 -14.53
N GLY A 253 0.66 6.85 -15.66
CA GLY A 253 1.37 6.08 -16.70
C GLY A 253 2.44 6.88 -17.45
N THR A 254 2.14 8.12 -17.82
CA THR A 254 3.09 9.04 -18.46
C THR A 254 4.23 9.40 -17.52
N ALA A 255 3.95 9.66 -16.23
CA ALA A 255 4.98 9.93 -15.23
C ALA A 255 5.94 8.74 -15.10
N PHE A 256 5.42 7.51 -15.02
CA PHE A 256 6.24 6.30 -14.99
C PHE A 256 7.06 6.13 -16.28
N SER A 257 6.46 6.39 -17.44
CA SER A 257 7.11 6.22 -18.74
C SER A 257 8.15 7.30 -19.04
N ASN A 258 8.04 8.49 -18.46
CA ASN A 258 9.03 9.56 -18.62
C ASN A 258 10.17 9.48 -17.59
N SER A 259 9.99 8.69 -16.52
CA SER A 259 11.03 8.48 -15.50
C SER A 259 12.18 7.62 -16.03
N ASN A 260 13.39 7.86 -15.53
CA ASN A 260 14.56 7.01 -15.84
C ASN A 260 14.46 5.62 -15.16
N LEU A 261 15.37 4.70 -15.46
CA LEU A 261 15.28 3.32 -14.95
C LEU A 261 15.36 3.23 -13.42
N GLU A 262 16.23 4.04 -12.80
CA GLU A 262 16.41 4.09 -11.35
C GLU A 262 15.16 4.63 -10.65
N GLU A 263 14.60 5.73 -11.17
CA GLU A 263 13.35 6.31 -10.69
C GLU A 263 12.17 5.34 -10.81
N ARG A 264 12.07 4.61 -11.93
CA ARG A 264 11.04 3.57 -12.10
C ARG A 264 11.23 2.44 -11.09
N ALA A 265 12.47 2.04 -10.82
CA ALA A 265 12.76 0.99 -9.83
C ALA A 265 12.36 1.41 -8.42
N LEU A 266 12.71 2.64 -8.02
CA LEU A 266 12.29 3.24 -6.75
C LEU A 266 10.77 3.40 -6.68
N HIS A 267 10.12 3.77 -7.78
CA HIS A 267 8.67 3.88 -7.86
C HIS A 267 7.98 2.54 -7.61
N VAL A 268 8.45 1.46 -8.26
CA VAL A 268 7.92 0.10 -8.04
C VAL A 268 8.16 -0.39 -6.61
N GLU A 269 9.35 -0.15 -6.05
CA GLU A 269 9.63 -0.48 -4.64
C GLU A 269 8.70 0.29 -3.68
N GLY A 270 8.50 1.58 -3.92
CA GLY A 270 7.58 2.40 -3.15
C GLY A 270 6.12 1.95 -3.30
N LEU A 271 5.69 1.45 -4.47
CA LEU A 271 4.38 0.82 -4.64
C LEU A 271 4.25 -0.46 -3.80
N GLU A 272 5.27 -1.33 -3.81
CA GLU A 272 5.28 -2.59 -3.05
C GLU A 272 5.19 -2.35 -1.53
N GLU A 273 5.99 -1.41 -1.00
CA GLU A 273 5.97 -1.05 0.42
C GLU A 273 4.61 -0.46 0.83
N ARG A 274 4.09 0.48 0.02
CA ARG A 274 2.77 1.10 0.25
C ARG A 274 1.66 0.08 0.21
N LEU A 275 1.72 -0.92 -0.67
CA LEU A 275 0.71 -1.98 -0.76
C LEU A 275 0.70 -2.84 0.50
N VAL A 276 1.88 -3.29 0.97
CA VAL A 276 2.00 -4.08 2.20
C VAL A 276 1.44 -3.29 3.40
N LYS A 277 1.78 -2.01 3.49
CA LYS A 277 1.28 -1.14 4.56
C LYS A 277 -0.23 -0.89 4.47
N ALA A 278 -0.76 -0.71 3.27
CA ALA A 278 -2.19 -0.50 3.04
C ALA A 278 -3.00 -1.76 3.40
N ALA A 279 -2.53 -2.94 2.97
CA ALA A 279 -3.14 -4.22 3.32
C ALA A 279 -3.08 -4.48 4.84
N ALA A 280 -1.92 -4.27 5.48
CA ALA A 280 -1.77 -4.45 6.92
C ALA A 280 -2.60 -3.48 7.78
N SER A 281 -3.05 -2.37 7.20
CA SER A 281 -3.92 -1.38 7.86
C SER A 281 -5.37 -1.45 7.39
N GLU A 282 -5.72 -2.47 6.61
CA GLU A 282 -7.06 -2.71 6.05
C GLU A 282 -7.62 -1.47 5.32
N SER A 283 -6.73 -0.71 4.68
CA SER A 283 -7.10 0.49 3.93
C SER A 283 -7.39 0.13 2.48
N TRP A 284 -8.51 -0.55 2.21
CA TRP A 284 -8.87 -1.09 0.89
C TRP A 284 -8.91 -0.04 -0.22
N ASP A 285 -9.43 1.17 0.02
CA ASP A 285 -9.36 2.29 -0.95
C ASP A 285 -7.92 2.61 -1.39
N GLN A 286 -6.97 2.46 -0.48
CA GLN A 286 -5.56 2.68 -0.76
C GLN A 286 -4.97 1.52 -1.55
N VAL A 287 -5.38 0.28 -1.27
CA VAL A 287 -5.04 -0.89 -2.08
C VAL A 287 -5.55 -0.69 -3.52
N CYS A 288 -6.82 -0.30 -3.71
CA CYS A 288 -7.39 0.00 -5.01
C CYS A 288 -6.61 1.11 -5.75
N SER A 289 -6.25 2.18 -5.05
CA SER A 289 -5.45 3.25 -5.65
C SER A 289 -4.07 2.81 -6.10
N LEU A 290 -3.41 1.93 -5.34
CA LEU A 290 -2.07 1.41 -5.68
C LEU A 290 -2.15 0.42 -6.85
N ILE A 291 -3.21 -0.38 -6.96
CA ILE A 291 -3.45 -1.25 -8.11
C ILE A 291 -3.65 -0.41 -9.37
N ARG A 292 -4.43 0.68 -9.31
CA ARG A 292 -4.59 1.60 -10.45
C ARG A 292 -3.26 2.22 -10.89
N GLU A 293 -2.47 2.71 -9.93
CA GLU A 293 -1.14 3.29 -10.20
C GLU A 293 -0.20 2.26 -10.85
N ALA A 294 -0.19 1.02 -10.35
CA ALA A 294 0.59 -0.07 -10.93
C ALA A 294 0.07 -0.52 -12.32
N ALA A 295 -1.24 -0.52 -12.53
CA ALA A 295 -1.85 -0.84 -13.82
C ALA A 295 -1.57 0.23 -14.88
N ALA A 296 -1.51 1.51 -14.49
CA ALA A 296 -1.11 2.61 -15.38
C ALA A 296 0.36 2.50 -15.83
N ALA A 297 1.23 1.92 -15.00
CA ALA A 297 2.64 1.66 -15.30
C ALA A 297 2.88 0.34 -16.09
N LEU A 298 1.83 -0.43 -16.36
CA LEU A 298 1.92 -1.75 -16.96
C LEU A 298 2.06 -1.66 -18.48
N ALA A 299 3.06 -2.33 -19.03
CA ALA A 299 3.23 -2.46 -20.48
C ALA A 299 2.38 -3.61 -21.05
N ALA A 300 2.08 -3.53 -22.36
CA ALA A 300 1.43 -4.61 -23.09
C ALA A 300 2.21 -5.94 -22.98
N PRO A 301 1.53 -7.10 -23.05
CA PRO A 301 2.21 -8.38 -23.17
C PRO A 301 3.11 -8.37 -24.42
N ARG A 302 4.26 -9.03 -24.34
CA ARG A 302 5.21 -9.15 -25.45
C ARG A 302 5.33 -10.60 -25.85
N GLN A 303 5.47 -10.91 -27.13
CA GLN A 303 5.71 -12.28 -27.57
C GLN A 303 7.07 -12.76 -27.04
N LYS A 304 7.17 -14.04 -26.67
CA LYS A 304 8.47 -14.65 -26.38
C LYS A 304 9.29 -14.62 -27.67
N ALA A 305 10.54 -14.15 -27.60
CA ALA A 305 11.43 -14.19 -28.76
C ALA A 305 11.50 -15.64 -29.25
N ALA A 306 11.20 -15.86 -30.53
CA ALA A 306 11.50 -17.13 -31.16
C ALA A 306 13.00 -17.39 -30.97
N LEU A 307 13.36 -18.54 -30.44
CA LEU A 307 14.75 -18.97 -30.32
C LEU A 307 15.28 -19.20 -31.74
N ASN A 308 15.64 -18.15 -32.44
CA ASN A 308 16.46 -18.25 -33.64
C ASN A 308 17.92 -18.20 -33.17
N ASP A 309 18.68 -19.24 -33.52
CA ASP A 309 20.02 -19.60 -32.99
C ASP A 309 21.15 -18.57 -33.24
N ALA A 310 20.85 -17.38 -33.76
CA ALA A 310 21.83 -16.32 -33.87
C ALA A 310 21.85 -15.49 -32.58
N ALA A 311 22.77 -15.84 -31.67
CA ALA A 311 23.03 -15.09 -30.45
C ALA A 311 23.61 -13.71 -30.76
N VAL A 312 22.77 -12.76 -31.15
CA VAL A 312 23.15 -11.35 -31.22
C VAL A 312 23.30 -10.85 -29.78
N PRO A 313 24.50 -10.37 -29.39
CA PRO A 313 24.72 -9.88 -28.03
C PRO A 313 23.74 -8.73 -27.74
N MET A 314 23.01 -8.87 -26.64
CA MET A 314 22.06 -7.87 -26.16
C MET A 314 22.85 -6.65 -25.66
N PRO A 315 22.51 -5.42 -26.09
CA PRO A 315 23.11 -4.20 -25.56
C PRO A 315 23.05 -4.14 -24.03
N ASP A 316 24.09 -3.64 -23.38
CA ASP A 316 24.20 -3.58 -21.91
C ASP A 316 23.02 -2.85 -21.25
N ASP A 317 22.49 -1.80 -21.91
CA ASP A 317 21.32 -1.06 -21.43
C ASP A 317 20.02 -1.89 -21.51
N ALA A 318 19.87 -2.72 -22.54
CA ALA A 318 18.77 -3.67 -22.66
C ALA A 318 18.89 -4.79 -21.61
N GLN A 319 20.11 -5.21 -21.29
CA GLN A 319 20.38 -6.16 -20.21
C GLN A 319 20.03 -5.58 -18.85
N GLU A 320 20.41 -4.33 -18.56
CA GLU A 320 20.08 -3.61 -17.32
C GLU A 320 18.56 -3.39 -17.15
N ARG A 321 17.87 -3.01 -18.24
CA ARG A 321 16.39 -2.93 -18.28
C ARG A 321 15.73 -4.29 -18.04
N LEU A 322 16.30 -5.37 -18.56
CA LEU A 322 15.82 -6.74 -18.29
C LEU A 322 16.07 -7.15 -16.83
N GLN A 323 17.24 -6.79 -16.28
CA GLN A 323 17.66 -7.16 -14.92
C GLN A 323 16.77 -6.51 -13.85
N ALA A 324 16.30 -5.28 -14.09
CA ALA A 324 15.41 -4.61 -13.14
C ALA A 324 14.04 -5.32 -12.96
N ASN A 325 13.62 -6.17 -13.92
CA ASN A 325 12.38 -6.97 -13.88
C ASN A 325 11.14 -6.19 -13.41
N LEU A 326 11.07 -4.90 -13.75
CA LEU A 326 10.08 -3.98 -13.20
C LEU A 326 8.65 -4.39 -13.56
N GLN A 327 8.43 -4.76 -14.82
CA GLN A 327 7.13 -5.24 -15.28
C GLN A 327 6.73 -6.54 -14.58
N GLY A 328 7.68 -7.46 -14.30
CA GLY A 328 7.37 -8.65 -13.51
C GLY A 328 6.97 -8.33 -12.07
N ARG A 329 7.58 -7.31 -11.46
CA ARG A 329 7.22 -6.81 -10.12
C ARG A 329 5.85 -6.14 -10.11
N LEU A 330 5.57 -5.24 -11.05
CA LEU A 330 4.25 -4.60 -11.21
C LEU A 330 3.13 -5.63 -11.36
N ARG A 331 3.32 -6.64 -12.20
CA ARG A 331 2.36 -7.74 -12.37
C ARG A 331 2.10 -8.51 -11.07
N LYS A 332 3.17 -8.87 -10.34
CA LYS A 332 3.05 -9.52 -9.02
C LYS A 332 2.34 -8.64 -8.00
N LEU A 333 2.63 -7.34 -8.01
CA LEU A 333 1.99 -6.36 -7.14
C LEU A 333 0.49 -6.27 -7.42
N ILE A 334 0.08 -6.20 -8.68
CA ILE A 334 -1.33 -6.20 -9.08
C ILE A 334 -2.02 -7.49 -8.62
N CYS A 335 -1.47 -8.66 -8.92
CA CYS A 335 -2.06 -9.94 -8.48
C CYS A 335 -2.18 -10.04 -6.95
N LYS A 336 -1.16 -9.56 -6.23
CA LYS A 336 -1.16 -9.55 -4.76
C LYS A 336 -2.21 -8.58 -4.22
N GLY A 337 -2.34 -7.40 -4.82
CA GLY A 337 -3.34 -6.40 -4.46
C GLY A 337 -4.76 -6.90 -4.69
N LEU A 338 -5.04 -7.48 -5.86
CA LEU A 338 -6.34 -8.06 -6.18
C LEU A 338 -6.71 -9.20 -5.23
N GLY A 339 -5.73 -10.01 -4.80
CA GLY A 339 -5.97 -11.08 -3.81
C GLY A 339 -6.32 -10.59 -2.40
N TYR A 340 -6.21 -9.29 -2.11
CA TYR A 340 -6.68 -8.70 -0.84
C TYR A 340 -8.09 -8.13 -0.92
N LEU A 341 -8.68 -8.07 -2.12
CA LEU A 341 -9.91 -7.35 -2.37
C LEU A 341 -11.03 -8.33 -2.73
N ASP A 342 -12.22 -8.01 -2.25
CA ASP A 342 -13.45 -8.66 -2.72
C ASP A 342 -13.93 -7.93 -3.98
N LEU A 343 -13.73 -8.55 -5.15
CA LEU A 343 -14.17 -7.98 -6.43
C LEU A 343 -15.69 -8.10 -6.65
N SER A 344 -16.41 -8.83 -5.79
CA SER A 344 -17.87 -8.88 -5.82
C SER A 344 -18.50 -7.65 -5.17
N ASP A 345 -17.76 -6.93 -4.31
CA ASP A 345 -18.18 -5.65 -3.76
C ASP A 345 -18.24 -4.58 -4.86
N ALA A 346 -19.43 -4.04 -5.09
CA ALA A 346 -19.69 -3.04 -6.13
C ALA A 346 -18.84 -1.77 -5.95
N GLY A 347 -18.54 -1.38 -4.70
CA GLY A 347 -17.69 -0.22 -4.41
C GLY A 347 -16.25 -0.45 -4.86
N THR A 348 -15.70 -1.61 -4.54
CA THR A 348 -14.35 -2.03 -4.92
C THR A 348 -14.24 -2.23 -6.44
N ALA A 349 -15.22 -2.88 -7.06
CA ALA A 349 -15.29 -3.07 -8.50
C ALA A 349 -15.33 -1.72 -9.24
N SER A 350 -16.20 -0.79 -8.83
CA SER A 350 -16.28 0.55 -9.41
C SER A 350 -14.97 1.33 -9.26
N GLN A 351 -14.27 1.20 -8.13
CA GLN A 351 -12.96 1.81 -7.96
C GLN A 351 -11.89 1.23 -8.90
N LEU A 352 -11.99 -0.05 -9.26
CA LEU A 352 -10.99 -0.73 -10.10
C LEU A 352 -11.38 -0.82 -11.58
N GLU A 353 -12.60 -0.45 -11.95
CA GLU A 353 -13.19 -0.58 -13.28
C GLU A 353 -12.22 -0.17 -14.39
N LEU A 354 -11.69 1.06 -14.34
CA LEU A 354 -10.75 1.57 -15.35
C LEU A 354 -9.47 0.73 -15.45
N ALA A 355 -8.89 0.33 -14.31
CA ALA A 355 -7.66 -0.46 -14.33
C ALA A 355 -7.89 -1.89 -14.83
N LEU A 356 -9.01 -2.51 -14.46
CA LEU A 356 -9.41 -3.83 -14.95
C LEU A 356 -9.69 -3.80 -16.45
N ALA A 357 -10.41 -2.77 -16.92
CA ALA A 357 -10.72 -2.59 -18.33
C ALA A 357 -9.46 -2.36 -19.17
N VAL A 358 -8.50 -1.54 -18.71
CA VAL A 358 -7.19 -1.37 -19.37
C VAL A 358 -6.44 -2.70 -19.45
N MET A 359 -6.38 -3.47 -18.35
CA MET A 359 -5.70 -4.76 -18.36
C MET A 359 -6.35 -5.77 -19.32
N LYS A 360 -7.69 -5.79 -19.38
CA LYS A 360 -8.45 -6.60 -20.33
C LYS A 360 -8.11 -6.19 -21.76
N LEU A 361 -8.09 -4.90 -22.05
CA LEU A 361 -7.77 -4.39 -23.38
C LEU A 361 -6.33 -4.74 -23.81
N LEU A 362 -5.35 -4.63 -22.90
CA LEU A 362 -3.98 -5.07 -23.17
C LEU A 362 -3.88 -6.56 -23.51
N ILE A 363 -4.71 -7.40 -22.87
CA ILE A 363 -4.76 -8.85 -23.14
C ILE A 363 -5.44 -9.11 -24.49
N GLU A 364 -6.59 -8.51 -24.75
CA GLU A 364 -7.34 -8.72 -26.00
C GLU A 364 -6.56 -8.26 -27.23
N ARG A 365 -5.84 -7.13 -27.14
CA ARG A 365 -4.99 -6.67 -28.24
C ARG A 365 -3.82 -7.59 -28.50
N PHE A 366 -3.24 -8.17 -27.45
CA PHE A 366 -2.19 -9.16 -27.63
C PHE A 366 -2.72 -10.43 -28.32
N LYS A 367 -3.95 -10.84 -28.02
CA LYS A 367 -4.59 -12.00 -28.66
C LYS A 367 -4.73 -11.85 -30.18
N VAL A 368 -4.89 -10.63 -30.68
CA VAL A 368 -4.92 -10.35 -32.13
C VAL A 368 -3.58 -10.69 -32.80
N CYS A 369 -2.47 -10.47 -32.09
CA CYS A 369 -1.12 -10.72 -32.60
C CYS A 369 -0.60 -12.15 -32.31
N GLY A 370 -1.25 -12.91 -31.44
CA GLY A 370 -0.85 -14.28 -31.11
C GLY A 370 -1.51 -14.84 -29.86
N GLN A 371 -1.22 -16.10 -29.54
CA GLN A 371 -1.77 -16.76 -28.36
C GLN A 371 -1.14 -16.20 -27.06
N LEU A 372 -1.97 -15.96 -26.02
CA LEU A 372 -1.51 -15.40 -24.74
C LEU A 372 -0.47 -16.32 -24.05
N GLU A 373 -0.55 -17.62 -24.32
CA GLU A 373 0.37 -18.67 -23.91
C GLU A 373 1.79 -18.45 -24.47
N ALA A 374 1.90 -17.83 -25.65
CA ALA A 374 3.17 -17.47 -26.27
C ALA A 374 3.73 -16.14 -25.73
N ALA A 375 3.00 -15.43 -24.86
CA ALA A 375 3.48 -14.20 -24.26
C ALA A 375 4.64 -14.46 -23.27
N ARG A 376 5.57 -13.52 -23.21
CA ARG A 376 6.53 -13.42 -22.13
C ARG A 376 5.77 -13.20 -20.82
N ALA A 377 6.01 -14.10 -19.87
CA ALA A 377 5.25 -14.21 -18.62
C ALA A 377 3.76 -14.56 -18.82
N ALA A 378 3.44 -15.41 -19.81
CA ALA A 378 2.11 -15.96 -20.08
C ALA A 378 1.35 -16.36 -18.80
N LYS A 379 1.98 -17.14 -17.90
CA LYS A 379 1.39 -17.54 -16.60
C LYS A 379 0.86 -16.35 -15.78
N GLN A 380 1.58 -15.22 -15.76
CA GLN A 380 1.14 -14.01 -15.02
C GLN A 380 0.02 -13.25 -15.73
N TRP A 381 -0.10 -13.37 -17.06
CA TRP A 381 -1.17 -12.76 -17.84
C TRP A 381 -2.44 -13.60 -17.79
N LEU A 382 -2.32 -14.92 -17.95
CA LEU A 382 -3.41 -15.89 -17.76
C LEU A 382 -4.02 -15.78 -16.36
N ARG A 383 -3.20 -15.71 -15.31
CA ARG A 383 -3.69 -15.49 -13.94
C ARG A 383 -4.49 -14.18 -13.81
N ARG A 384 -4.08 -13.13 -14.52
CA ARG A 384 -4.82 -11.85 -14.53
C ARG A 384 -6.10 -11.93 -15.34
N GLN A 385 -6.10 -12.65 -16.45
CA GLN A 385 -7.31 -12.96 -17.19
C GLN A 385 -8.32 -13.67 -16.30
N GLY A 386 -7.88 -14.62 -15.45
CA GLY A 386 -8.73 -15.27 -14.46
C GLY A 386 -9.46 -14.27 -13.55
N PHE A 387 -8.76 -13.27 -12.99
CA PHE A 387 -9.40 -12.22 -12.19
C PHE A 387 -10.38 -11.33 -12.98
N LEU A 388 -10.23 -11.24 -14.30
CA LEU A 388 -11.02 -10.37 -15.17
C LEU A 388 -12.27 -11.07 -15.73
N THR A 389 -12.27 -12.39 -15.78
CA THR A 389 -13.42 -13.21 -16.19
C THR A 389 -14.20 -13.61 -14.94
N ALA A 390 -15.45 -13.15 -14.83
CA ALA A 390 -16.34 -13.42 -13.68
C ALA A 390 -16.60 -14.92 -13.40
N GLU A 391 -16.16 -15.81 -14.28
CA GLU A 391 -16.34 -17.26 -14.20
C GLU A 391 -15.26 -17.97 -13.36
N ALA A 392 -14.21 -17.28 -12.89
CA ALA A 392 -12.99 -17.94 -12.39
C ALA A 392 -12.87 -18.09 -10.86
N THR A 393 -13.94 -17.97 -10.08
CA THR A 393 -13.81 -18.06 -8.60
C THR A 393 -13.52 -19.49 -8.13
N THR A 394 -13.91 -20.52 -8.87
CA THR A 394 -13.69 -21.93 -8.48
C THR A 394 -12.42 -22.56 -9.07
N GLN A 395 -12.03 -22.18 -10.29
CA GLN A 395 -10.82 -22.73 -10.94
C GLN A 395 -9.54 -22.00 -10.52
N ALA A 396 -9.60 -20.70 -10.16
CA ALA A 396 -8.41 -19.94 -9.77
C ALA A 396 -7.83 -20.37 -8.42
N GLU A 397 -8.63 -20.93 -7.51
CA GLU A 397 -8.15 -21.54 -6.25
C GLU A 397 -7.49 -22.90 -6.50
N ALA A 398 -8.04 -23.73 -7.39
CA ALA A 398 -7.45 -25.01 -7.81
C ALA A 398 -6.14 -24.81 -8.60
N ASP A 399 -6.09 -23.81 -9.48
CA ASP A 399 -4.88 -23.45 -10.24
C ASP A 399 -3.84 -22.73 -9.37
N LEU A 400 -4.25 -22.12 -8.25
CA LEU A 400 -3.34 -21.61 -7.20
C LEU A 400 -2.58 -22.75 -6.51
N GLU A 401 -3.20 -23.92 -6.39
CA GLU A 401 -2.64 -25.11 -5.77
C GLU A 401 -1.82 -25.94 -6.79
N SER A 402 -2.31 -26.07 -8.04
CA SER A 402 -1.65 -26.78 -9.14
C SER A 402 -0.37 -26.09 -9.66
N CYS A 403 -0.32 -24.75 -9.66
CA CYS A 403 0.90 -24.02 -10.07
C CYS A 403 2.07 -24.12 -9.06
N ARG A 404 1.94 -24.87 -7.97
CA ARG A 404 3.04 -25.16 -7.02
C ARG A 404 3.99 -26.27 -7.52
N SER A 405 3.57 -27.15 -8.42
CA SER A 405 4.38 -28.31 -8.84
C SER A 405 5.21 -28.11 -10.12
N ASP A 406 4.78 -27.28 -11.06
CA ASP A 406 5.31 -27.33 -12.44
C ASP A 406 6.37 -26.25 -12.76
N GLY A 407 7.19 -25.91 -11.77
CA GLY A 407 8.37 -25.05 -11.92
C GLY A 407 9.67 -25.79 -12.21
N ALA A 408 9.62 -27.10 -12.49
CA ALA A 408 10.78 -27.99 -12.35
C ALA A 408 11.73 -28.08 -13.55
N GLN A 409 11.47 -27.46 -14.70
CA GLN A 409 12.38 -27.56 -15.84
C GLN A 409 12.59 -26.20 -16.49
N ILE A 410 13.86 -25.86 -16.75
CA ILE A 410 14.38 -24.63 -17.39
C ILE A 410 14.73 -23.51 -16.39
N THR A 411 15.75 -23.75 -15.55
CA THR A 411 16.99 -22.96 -15.41
C THR A 411 17.71 -23.44 -14.16
N GLU A 412 18.82 -24.15 -14.34
CA GLU A 412 19.72 -24.49 -13.26
C GLU A 412 20.26 -23.20 -12.62
N GLY A 413 20.04 -23.03 -11.31
CA GLY A 413 20.75 -22.02 -10.52
C GLY A 413 19.93 -20.87 -9.93
N LYS A 414 18.75 -21.14 -9.36
CA LYS A 414 18.23 -20.54 -8.09
C LYS A 414 16.72 -20.84 -7.98
N SER A 415 16.38 -21.94 -7.30
CA SER A 415 14.99 -22.26 -6.97
C SER A 415 14.39 -21.18 -6.08
N PHE A 416 13.26 -20.61 -6.51
CA PHE A 416 12.42 -19.79 -5.64
C PHE A 416 11.68 -20.71 -4.68
N LEU A 417 12.18 -20.78 -3.46
CA LEU A 417 11.58 -21.49 -2.33
C LEU A 417 10.10 -21.06 -2.16
N THR A 418 9.20 -22.04 -2.11
CA THR A 418 7.76 -21.82 -1.92
C THR A 418 7.49 -21.26 -0.51
N GLY A 419 6.26 -20.79 -0.24
CA GLY A 419 5.92 -20.20 1.07
C GLY A 419 6.15 -21.16 2.26
N GLU A 420 6.03 -22.47 2.04
CA GLU A 420 6.23 -23.52 3.04
C GLU A 420 7.71 -23.76 3.35
N ASP A 421 8.60 -23.40 2.42
CA ASP A 421 10.05 -23.49 2.58
C ASP A 421 10.63 -22.34 3.43
N ARG A 422 9.81 -21.43 3.95
CA ARG A 422 10.27 -20.34 4.81
C ARG A 422 10.00 -20.67 6.28
N GLY A 423 10.95 -20.28 7.15
CA GLY A 423 10.71 -20.33 8.58
C GLY A 423 9.53 -19.42 8.93
N SER A 424 8.62 -19.89 9.77
CA SER A 424 7.41 -19.16 10.16
C SER A 424 7.30 -19.05 11.68
N SER A 425 6.70 -17.96 12.15
CA SER A 425 6.35 -17.74 13.55
C SER A 425 4.87 -17.39 13.61
N LYS A 426 4.01 -18.41 13.61
CA LYS A 426 2.54 -18.24 13.62
C LYS A 426 2.05 -18.43 15.05
N PHE A 427 1.20 -17.53 15.54
CA PHE A 427 0.60 -17.61 16.89
C PHE A 427 1.62 -17.80 18.01
N GLY A 428 2.77 -17.11 17.90
CA GLY A 428 3.85 -17.24 18.87
C GLY A 428 4.56 -18.59 18.84
N VAL A 429 4.32 -19.47 17.86
CA VAL A 429 5.02 -20.75 17.70
C VAL A 429 5.94 -20.69 16.48
N TYR A 430 7.23 -20.97 16.70
CA TYR A 430 8.25 -20.96 15.67
C TYR A 430 8.47 -22.34 15.03
N SER A 431 8.42 -22.38 13.71
CA SER A 431 8.71 -23.54 12.87
C SER A 431 9.82 -23.18 11.86
N PRO A 432 10.99 -23.84 11.89
CA PRO A 432 12.07 -23.59 10.94
C PRO A 432 11.69 -23.91 9.49
N ASN A 433 12.49 -23.40 8.55
CA ASN A 433 12.34 -23.79 7.14
C ASN A 433 12.69 -25.26 6.91
N VAL A 434 12.21 -25.83 5.80
CA VAL A 434 12.45 -27.23 5.40
C VAL A 434 13.94 -27.58 5.37
N LYS A 435 14.80 -26.68 4.86
CA LYS A 435 16.25 -26.88 4.81
C LYS A 435 16.93 -26.95 6.18
N VAL A 436 16.40 -26.26 7.18
CA VAL A 436 16.86 -26.34 8.58
C VAL A 436 16.33 -27.61 9.22
N LYS A 437 15.08 -27.99 8.94
CA LYS A 437 14.48 -29.24 9.42
C LYS A 437 15.19 -30.48 8.88
N SER A 438 15.70 -30.43 7.65
CA SER A 438 16.43 -31.55 7.04
C SER A 438 17.86 -31.73 7.57
N ASN A 439 18.35 -30.84 8.44
CA ASN A 439 19.64 -31.02 9.07
C ASN A 439 19.56 -32.13 10.15
N PRO A 440 20.41 -33.17 10.11
CA PRO A 440 20.33 -34.32 11.02
C PRO A 440 20.60 -33.98 12.50
N LEU A 441 21.21 -32.82 12.76
CA LEU A 441 21.44 -32.31 14.10
C LEU A 441 20.29 -31.43 14.62
N VAL A 442 19.26 -31.21 13.80
CA VAL A 442 18.06 -30.47 14.17
C VAL A 442 16.94 -31.47 14.41
N ARG A 443 16.34 -31.42 15.61
CA ARG A 443 15.21 -32.29 15.96
C ARG A 443 14.09 -31.50 16.61
N ASN A 444 12.86 -31.96 16.39
CA ASN A 444 11.69 -31.47 17.12
C ASN A 444 11.56 -32.30 18.40
N THR A 445 11.59 -31.64 19.54
CA THR A 445 11.50 -32.29 20.86
C THR A 445 10.06 -32.52 21.30
N GLY A 446 9.08 -31.90 20.63
CA GLY A 446 7.68 -31.85 21.08
C GLY A 446 7.45 -30.95 22.31
N GLN A 447 8.50 -30.64 23.08
CA GLN A 447 8.44 -29.76 24.24
C GLN A 447 8.66 -28.30 23.81
N ASN A 448 7.66 -27.46 24.07
CA ASN A 448 7.75 -26.05 23.73
C ASN A 448 8.63 -25.30 24.74
N VAL A 449 9.73 -24.75 24.25
CA VAL A 449 10.60 -23.86 25.00
C VAL A 449 10.13 -22.42 24.81
N ILE A 450 9.92 -21.70 25.91
CA ILE A 450 9.51 -20.29 25.90
C ILE A 450 10.74 -19.39 25.78
N LEU A 451 10.72 -18.50 24.79
CA LEU A 451 11.74 -17.53 24.47
C LEU A 451 11.14 -16.13 24.52
N ASN A 452 11.85 -15.17 25.11
CA ASN A 452 11.37 -13.81 25.25
C ASN A 452 12.20 -12.86 24.37
N CYS A 453 11.51 -11.96 23.67
CA CYS A 453 12.17 -10.88 22.96
C CYS A 453 12.85 -9.94 23.97
N ASN A 454 14.16 -9.73 23.82
CA ASN A 454 14.94 -8.92 24.76
C ASN A 454 14.62 -7.41 24.76
N LYS A 455 13.74 -6.94 23.86
CA LYS A 455 13.30 -5.53 23.81
C LYS A 455 11.86 -5.30 24.28
N CYS A 456 10.93 -6.16 23.88
CA CYS A 456 9.50 -5.94 24.12
C CYS A 456 8.84 -7.05 24.93
N GLY A 457 9.59 -8.07 25.37
CA GLY A 457 9.07 -9.17 26.18
C GLY A 457 8.15 -10.14 25.45
N LEU A 458 7.90 -9.97 24.15
CA LEU A 458 7.02 -10.87 23.38
C LEU A 458 7.52 -12.31 23.49
N GLU A 459 6.62 -13.21 23.86
CA GLU A 459 6.89 -14.64 23.98
C GLU A 459 6.86 -15.32 22.61
N LEU A 460 7.82 -16.22 22.40
CA LEU A 460 7.93 -17.11 21.26
C LEU A 460 8.23 -18.52 21.78
N ARG A 461 7.41 -19.48 21.38
CA ARG A 461 7.55 -20.90 21.70
C ARG A 461 8.25 -21.60 20.55
N SER A 462 9.28 -22.38 20.85
CA SER A 462 9.91 -23.27 19.87
C SER A 462 10.11 -24.65 20.45
N SER A 463 9.70 -25.67 19.71
CA SER A 463 9.99 -27.07 20.03
C SER A 463 11.21 -27.61 19.28
N TRP A 464 11.88 -26.77 18.48
CA TRP A 464 12.99 -27.15 17.61
C TRP A 464 14.32 -26.88 18.28
N VAL A 465 15.16 -27.91 18.38
CA VAL A 465 16.49 -27.80 18.98
C VAL A 465 17.56 -28.25 17.99
N PHE A 466 18.73 -27.64 18.09
CA PHE A 466 19.96 -28.08 17.45
C PHE A 466 20.84 -28.73 18.50
N GLU A 467 21.23 -29.98 18.28
CA GLU A 467 22.07 -30.74 19.20
C GLU A 467 23.40 -31.09 18.56
N HIS A 468 24.49 -30.74 19.23
CA HIS A 468 25.83 -31.11 18.77
C HIS A 468 26.77 -31.34 19.95
N ARG A 469 27.43 -32.51 19.99
CA ARG A 469 28.35 -32.92 21.06
C ARG A 469 27.74 -32.79 22.47
N GLY A 470 26.52 -33.29 22.64
CA GLY A 470 25.78 -33.24 23.91
C GLY A 470 25.31 -31.85 24.34
N LYS A 471 25.55 -30.80 23.53
CA LYS A 471 25.03 -29.45 23.79
C LYS A 471 23.75 -29.24 22.97
N VAL A 472 22.67 -28.94 23.68
CA VAL A 472 21.36 -28.63 23.10
C VAL A 472 21.18 -27.11 23.04
N SER A 473 20.76 -26.60 21.89
CA SER A 473 20.43 -25.18 21.69
C SER A 473 19.06 -25.05 21.05
N THR A 474 18.19 -24.21 21.60
CA THR A 474 16.87 -23.92 21.00
C THR A 474 17.03 -23.08 19.74
N LEU A 475 16.36 -23.46 18.65
CA LEU A 475 16.38 -22.71 17.40
C LEU A 475 15.48 -21.48 17.47
N VAL A 476 15.97 -20.36 16.94
CA VAL A 476 15.23 -19.10 16.87
C VAL A 476 15.31 -18.49 15.46
N PRO A 477 14.30 -17.68 15.05
CA PRO A 477 14.29 -17.06 13.73
C PRO A 477 15.53 -16.21 13.45
N LEU A 478 16.07 -16.27 12.24
CA LEU A 478 17.26 -15.55 11.79
C LEU A 478 17.19 -14.04 12.05
N HIS A 479 16.02 -13.47 11.83
CA HIS A 479 15.77 -12.03 11.93
C HIS A 479 15.21 -11.62 13.31
N GLY A 480 15.14 -12.55 14.26
CA GLY A 480 14.59 -12.28 15.58
C GLY A 480 13.11 -11.86 15.53
N HIS A 481 12.70 -10.97 16.43
CA HIS A 481 11.33 -10.45 16.46
C HIS A 481 11.10 -9.49 15.27
N ALA A 482 10.13 -9.82 14.41
CA ALA A 482 9.85 -9.13 13.15
C ALA A 482 9.72 -7.59 13.29
N THR A 483 9.11 -7.12 14.38
CA THR A 483 8.86 -5.69 14.60
C THR A 483 10.15 -4.90 14.91
N PHE A 484 11.11 -5.49 15.62
CA PHE A 484 12.24 -4.75 16.20
C PHE A 484 13.63 -5.27 15.80
N GLY A 485 13.70 -6.37 15.04
CA GLY A 485 14.95 -7.12 14.79
C GLY A 485 15.65 -7.58 16.06
N ALA A 486 14.89 -7.69 17.16
CA ALA A 486 15.40 -7.98 18.49
C ALA A 486 15.66 -9.48 18.66
N LYS A 487 16.67 -9.84 19.46
CA LYS A 487 17.03 -11.24 19.67
C LYS A 487 16.07 -11.86 20.67
N TYR A 488 15.66 -13.09 20.40
CA TYR A 488 15.00 -13.93 21.39
C TYR A 488 16.05 -14.52 22.31
N VAL A 489 15.79 -14.45 23.62
CA VAL A 489 16.57 -15.07 24.67
C VAL A 489 15.70 -16.09 25.39
N HIS A 490 16.32 -17.15 25.90
CA HIS A 490 15.60 -18.13 26.69
C HIS A 490 15.20 -17.53 28.05
N SER A 491 14.04 -17.91 28.58
CA SER A 491 13.59 -17.47 29.92
C SER A 491 14.51 -18.01 31.03
N ASP A 492 14.88 -19.29 30.94
CA ASP A 492 15.98 -19.88 31.69
C ASP A 492 17.35 -19.56 31.05
N ALA A 493 18.20 -18.82 31.75
CA ALA A 493 19.51 -18.39 31.26
C ALA A 493 20.49 -19.55 30.94
N LYS A 494 20.18 -20.78 31.38
CA LYS A 494 21.05 -21.96 31.17
C LYS A 494 20.95 -22.55 29.76
N ILE A 495 19.85 -22.32 29.05
CA ILE A 495 19.63 -22.92 27.72
C ILE A 495 20.12 -21.97 26.64
N SER A 496 21.05 -22.45 25.83
CA SER A 496 21.61 -21.66 24.72
C SER A 496 20.62 -21.54 23.56
N VAL A 497 20.60 -20.38 22.89
CA VAL A 497 19.79 -20.15 21.69
C VAL A 497 20.67 -20.09 20.44
N LYS A 498 20.15 -20.58 19.30
CA LYS A 498 20.89 -20.60 18.04
C LYS A 498 20.00 -20.14 16.88
N LEU A 499 20.52 -19.22 16.07
CA LEU A 499 19.80 -18.74 14.88
C LEU A 499 19.70 -19.84 13.82
N ASP A 500 18.54 -19.98 13.20
CA ASP A 500 18.21 -20.92 12.10
C ASP A 500 18.91 -20.61 10.76
N LYS A 501 20.10 -20.02 10.80
CA LYS A 501 20.93 -19.83 9.62
C LYS A 501 21.61 -21.16 9.25
N PRO A 502 21.49 -21.69 8.02
CA PRO A 502 22.13 -22.94 7.65
C PRO A 502 23.65 -22.97 7.95
N SER A 503 24.36 -21.87 7.71
CA SER A 503 25.79 -21.73 8.02
C SER A 503 26.16 -21.86 9.52
N ASN A 504 25.17 -21.78 10.41
CA ASN A 504 25.34 -21.98 11.85
C ASN A 504 25.03 -23.42 12.28
N LEU A 505 24.41 -24.22 11.41
CA LEU A 505 23.92 -25.56 11.71
C LEU A 505 24.69 -26.64 10.93
N THR A 506 25.37 -26.30 9.83
CA THR A 506 26.18 -27.27 9.10
C THR A 506 27.52 -27.53 9.82
N MET A 507 27.74 -28.81 10.12
CA MET A 507 28.93 -29.32 10.78
C MET A 507 29.75 -30.13 9.77
N CYS A 508 31.07 -29.95 9.76
CA CYS A 508 31.94 -30.76 8.91
C CYS A 508 32.24 -32.11 9.56
N THR A 509 32.85 -33.01 8.79
CA THR A 509 33.34 -34.33 9.25
C THR A 509 34.32 -34.26 10.42
N HIS A 510 35.04 -33.13 10.58
CA HIS A 510 35.91 -32.89 11.74
C HIS A 510 35.15 -32.46 13.02
N GLY A 511 33.81 -32.42 12.97
CA GLY A 511 32.92 -32.05 14.08
C GLY A 511 32.95 -30.57 14.47
N GLY A 512 33.51 -29.70 13.64
CA GLY A 512 33.47 -28.24 13.77
C GLY A 512 32.46 -27.62 12.79
N LEU A 513 31.99 -26.40 13.07
CA LEU A 513 31.13 -25.69 12.12
C LEU A 513 31.89 -25.52 10.80
N GLU A 514 31.30 -25.88 9.66
CA GLU A 514 31.99 -25.86 8.36
C GLU A 514 32.70 -24.52 8.11
N ARG A 515 31.97 -23.41 8.29
CA ARG A 515 32.51 -22.06 8.13
C ARG A 515 33.66 -21.71 9.08
N GLN A 516 33.85 -22.42 10.20
CA GLN A 516 34.89 -22.18 11.20
C GLN A 516 35.95 -23.29 11.27
N CYS A 517 35.83 -24.34 10.45
CA CYS A 517 36.76 -25.46 10.49
C CYS A 517 38.04 -25.12 9.73
N VAL A 518 39.19 -25.13 10.43
CA VAL A 518 40.51 -24.86 9.84
C VAL A 518 40.89 -25.94 8.80
N LYS A 519 40.59 -27.21 9.09
CA LYS A 519 40.90 -28.33 8.20
C LYS A 519 40.11 -28.29 6.89
N CYS A 520 38.87 -27.78 6.93
CA CYS A 520 38.04 -27.62 5.73
C CYS A 520 38.28 -26.29 4.99
N GLY A 521 39.17 -25.42 5.48
CA GLY A 521 39.33 -24.07 4.92
C GLY A 521 38.04 -23.24 4.99
N GLY A 522 37.24 -23.39 6.05
CA GLY A 522 35.92 -22.77 6.15
C GLY A 522 35.93 -21.26 5.86
N SER A 523 34.81 -20.72 5.39
CA SER A 523 34.72 -19.32 4.92
C SER A 523 35.07 -18.22 5.94
N GLN A 524 35.19 -18.54 7.23
CA GLN A 524 35.69 -17.63 8.27
C GLN A 524 37.16 -17.87 8.63
N ILE A 525 37.87 -18.71 7.88
CA ILE A 525 39.30 -18.99 8.01
C ILE A 525 40.02 -18.25 6.89
N CYS A 526 41.03 -17.45 7.22
CA CYS A 526 41.86 -16.77 6.22
C CYS A 526 42.98 -17.68 5.71
N ALA A 527 43.71 -17.20 4.68
CA ALA A 527 44.91 -17.85 4.17
C ALA A 527 45.95 -18.18 5.27
N HIS A 528 45.99 -17.38 6.35
CA HIS A 528 46.85 -17.62 7.52
C HIS A 528 46.36 -18.74 8.47
N LYS A 529 45.37 -19.55 8.06
CA LYS A 529 44.77 -20.65 8.86
C LYS A 529 44.20 -20.22 10.22
N LYS A 530 43.91 -18.93 10.40
CA LYS A 530 43.29 -18.33 11.59
C LYS A 530 41.88 -17.84 11.25
N ARG A 531 41.01 -17.70 12.25
CA ARG A 531 39.70 -17.08 12.03
C ARG A 531 39.90 -15.63 11.57
N ILE A 532 39.24 -15.20 10.48
CA ILE A 532 39.50 -13.87 9.89
C ILE A 532 39.31 -12.75 10.93
N THR A 533 38.32 -12.88 11.82
CA THR A 533 38.06 -11.91 12.90
C THR A 533 39.11 -11.88 14.00
N ARG A 534 39.93 -12.93 14.12
CA ARG A 534 41.01 -13.07 15.12
C ARG A 534 42.41 -13.02 14.49
N CYS A 535 42.50 -12.92 13.17
CA CYS A 535 43.77 -12.84 12.45
C CYS A 535 44.28 -11.40 12.46
N ALA A 536 45.44 -11.15 13.08
CA ALA A 536 46.01 -9.81 13.19
C ALA A 536 46.27 -9.15 11.81
N PRO A 537 46.92 -9.82 10.83
CA PRO A 537 47.07 -9.27 9.46
C PRO A 537 45.73 -8.88 8.81
N CYS A 538 44.76 -9.80 8.75
CA CYS A 538 43.47 -9.52 8.13
C CYS A 538 42.66 -8.43 8.86
N ARG A 539 42.86 -8.28 10.19
CA ARG A 539 42.24 -7.21 10.97
C ARG A 539 42.87 -5.86 10.65
N ALA A 540 44.18 -5.81 10.41
CA ALA A 540 44.88 -4.59 9.97
C ALA A 540 44.42 -4.16 8.58
N GLU A 541 44.38 -5.09 7.62
CA GLU A 541 43.87 -4.84 6.26
C GLU A 541 42.43 -4.33 6.27
N ARG A 542 41.52 -4.96 7.03
CA ARG A 542 40.12 -4.49 7.15
C ARG A 542 39.98 -3.11 7.78
N ARG A 543 40.94 -2.69 8.62
CA ARG A 543 40.97 -1.34 9.19
C ARG A 543 41.39 -0.33 8.14
N GLN A 544 42.35 -0.68 7.27
CA GLN A 544 42.80 0.17 6.17
C GLN A 544 41.77 0.24 5.03
N ALA A 545 41.11 -0.88 4.70
CA ALA A 545 40.13 -0.98 3.62
C ALA A 545 38.74 -0.43 3.95
N ARG A 546 38.50 0.07 5.16
CA ARG A 546 37.27 0.82 5.46
C ARG A 546 37.52 2.28 5.14
N PRO A 547 37.13 2.80 3.97
CA PRO A 547 37.21 4.24 3.70
C PRO A 547 36.47 5.00 4.81
N ASP A 548 36.95 6.21 5.10
CA ASP A 548 36.50 7.12 6.15
C ASP A 548 35.03 7.61 6.03
N ALA A 549 34.14 6.83 5.42
CA ALA A 549 32.71 7.10 5.26
C ALA A 549 31.95 7.30 6.58
N LYS A 550 32.58 7.03 7.74
CA LYS A 550 32.02 7.35 9.06
C LYS A 550 32.43 8.74 9.58
N ARG A 551 33.46 9.37 9.00
CA ARG A 551 33.91 10.72 9.36
C ARG A 551 33.03 11.79 8.70
N GLU A 552 32.57 11.58 7.47
CA GLU A 552 31.66 12.52 6.79
C GLU A 552 30.23 12.58 7.37
N ARG A 553 29.76 11.54 8.07
CA ARG A 553 28.43 11.56 8.72
C ARG A 553 28.40 12.23 10.08
N ARG A 554 29.55 12.60 10.66
CA ARG A 554 29.61 13.53 11.79
C ARG A 554 29.88 14.90 11.18
N GLY A 555 28.81 15.62 10.87
CA GLY A 555 28.91 17.03 10.46
C GLY A 555 29.77 17.83 11.44
N PRO A 556 30.32 18.97 11.00
CA PRO A 556 31.24 19.78 11.81
C PRO A 556 30.62 20.03 13.18
N THR A 557 31.27 19.53 14.23
CA THR A 557 30.98 19.93 15.60
C THR A 557 31.23 21.43 15.66
N LEU A 558 30.15 22.22 15.74
CA LEU A 558 30.19 23.63 16.07
C LEU A 558 31.04 23.79 17.34
N GLU A 559 32.23 24.33 17.17
CA GLU A 559 33.06 24.79 18.27
C GLU A 559 32.24 25.83 19.04
N LYS A 560 31.94 25.51 20.29
CA LYS A 560 31.43 26.48 21.24
C LYS A 560 32.59 27.42 21.58
N THR A 561 32.65 28.56 20.92
CA THR A 561 33.33 29.73 21.46
C THR A 561 32.54 30.22 22.68
N CYS A 562 33.23 30.35 23.81
CA CYS A 562 32.72 30.97 25.03
C CYS A 562 32.65 32.49 24.89
#